data_AF-A0A1F0RRC8-F1
#
_entry.id   AF-A0A1F0RRC8-F1
#
_cell.length_a   1.000
_cell.length_b   1.000
_cell.length_c   1.000
_cell.angle_alpha   90.00
_cell.angle_beta   90.00
_cell.angle_gamma   90.00
#
_symmetry.space_group_name_H-M   'P 1'
#
loop_
_entity.id
_entity.type
_entity.pdbx_description
1 polymer ?
#
loop_
_entity_poly.entity_id
_entity_poly.type
_entity_poly.pdbx_seq_one_letter_code
_entity_poly.pdbx_strand_id
1 'polypeptide(L)' 'MRITNTEALRARHDELLYALEAAVGENLSSEDLRMLADSGRFSEAERALYDELRRVELLLER' A
#
# COMPACT_ATOMS: atom_id res chain seq x y z
N MET A 1 16.43 11.46 -18.19
CA MET A 1 15.12 10.77 -18.05
C MET A 1 15.16 9.87 -16.81
N ARG A 2 14.76 10.38 -15.64
CA ARG A 2 14.60 9.60 -14.39
C ARG A 2 13.25 9.83 -13.69
N ILE A 3 12.42 10.72 -14.25
CA ILE A 3 11.14 11.14 -13.69
C ILE A 3 10.08 10.04 -13.84
N THR A 4 10.18 9.21 -14.87
CA THR A 4 9.25 8.13 -15.18
C THR A 4 9.17 7.06 -14.10
N ASN A 5 10.24 6.84 -13.33
CA ASN A 5 10.25 5.80 -12.30
C ASN A 5 9.42 6.24 -11.08
N THR A 6 9.53 7.50 -10.68
CA THR A 6 8.81 8.04 -9.52
C THR A 6 7.31 8.17 -9.78
N GLU A 7 6.90 8.64 -10.97
CA GLU A 7 5.48 8.69 -11.34
C GLU A 7 4.88 7.29 -11.49
N ALA A 8 5.60 6.35 -12.10
CA ALA A 8 5.16 4.96 -12.19
C ALA A 8 5.06 4.29 -10.80
N LEU A 9 6.00 4.57 -9.90
CA LEU A 9 5.95 4.09 -8.52
C LEU A 9 4.79 4.71 -7.74
N ARG A 10 4.46 5.99 -7.95
CA ARG A 10 3.27 6.62 -7.36
C ARG A 10 1.98 6.01 -7.89
N ALA A 11 1.87 5.79 -9.21
CA ALA A 11 0.71 5.13 -9.78
C ALA A 11 0.54 3.72 -9.19
N ARG A 12 1.64 2.97 -9.07
CA ARG A 12 1.65 1.64 -8.45
C ARG A 12 1.24 1.67 -6.97
N HIS A 13 1.68 2.69 -6.23
CA HIS A 13 1.29 2.91 -4.84
C HIS A 13 -0.21 3.14 -4.72
N ASP A 14 -0.76 4.01 -5.55
CA ASP A 14 -2.19 4.33 -5.58
C ASP A 14 -3.04 3.09 -5.95
N GLU A 15 -2.59 2.32 -6.94
CA GLU A 15 -3.23 1.05 -7.32
C GLU A 15 -3.24 0.03 -6.17
N LEU A 16 -2.12 -0.13 -5.45
CA LEU A 16 -2.00 -1.05 -4.33
C LEU A 16 -2.83 -0.59 -3.13
N LEU A 17 -2.88 0.71 -2.87
CA LEU A 17 -3.71 1.29 -1.83
C LEU A 17 -5.18 1.05 -2.14
N TYR A 18 -5.62 1.36 -3.36
CA TYR A 18 -7.00 1.14 -3.79
C TYR A 18 -7.39 -0.34 -3.72
N ALA A 19 -6.51 -1.24 -4.14
CA ALA A 19 -6.76 -2.68 -4.04
C ALA A 19 -6.88 -3.16 -2.59
N LEU A 20 -6.09 -2.59 -1.68
CA LEU A 20 -6.15 -2.89 -0.25
C LEU A 20 -7.42 -2.34 0.38
N GLU A 21 -7.80 -1.10 0.09
CA GLU A 21 -9.08 -0.51 0.52
C GLU A 21 -10.28 -1.31 0.01
N ALA A 22 -10.25 -1.73 -1.25
CA ALA A 22 -11.30 -2.57 -1.84
C ALA A 22 -11.37 -3.96 -1.19
N ALA A 23 -10.22 -4.53 -0.78
CA ALA A 23 -10.16 -5.81 -0.09
C ALA A 23 -10.70 -5.73 1.35
N VAL A 24 -10.33 -4.67 2.08
CA VAL A 24 -10.82 -4.44 3.44
C VAL A 24 -12.28 -3.96 3.44
N GLY A 25 -12.73 -3.35 2.34
CA GLY A 25 -14.08 -2.84 2.16
C GLY A 25 -14.34 -1.49 2.86
N GLU A 26 -13.28 -0.83 3.34
CA GLU A 26 -13.32 0.44 4.04
C GLU A 26 -12.31 1.40 3.41
N ASN A 27 -12.67 2.69 3.33
CA ASN A 27 -11.74 3.74 2.93
C ASN A 27 -10.86 4.05 4.14
N LEU A 28 -9.67 3.45 4.18
CA LEU A 28 -8.82 3.44 5.36
C LEU A 28 -7.64 4.36 5.16
N SER A 29 -7.38 5.20 6.15
CA SER A 29 -6.17 6.01 6.12
C SER A 29 -4.94 5.11 6.25
N SER A 30 -3.78 5.60 5.82
CA SER A 30 -2.50 4.91 6.00
C SER A 30 -2.23 4.54 7.47
N GLU A 31 -2.76 5.33 8.41
CA GLU A 31 -2.65 5.09 9.84
C GLU A 31 -3.54 3.90 10.28
N ASP A 32 -4.77 3.82 9.76
CA ASP A 32 -5.68 2.70 10.01
C ASP A 32 -5.13 1.40 9.42
N LEU A 33 -4.59 1.44 8.19
CA LEU A 33 -3.95 0.28 7.56
C LEU A 33 -2.77 -0.23 8.38
N ARG A 34 -1.97 0.69 8.96
CA ARG A 34 -0.88 0.33 9.86
C ARG A 34 -1.40 -0.28 11.16
N MET A 35 -2.47 0.26 11.73
CA MET A 35 -3.11 -0.33 12.93
C MET A 35 -3.68 -1.72 12.65
N LEU A 36 -4.28 -1.95 11.48
CA LEU A 36 -4.78 -3.26 11.06
C LEU A 36 -3.64 -4.27 10.84
N ALA A 37 -2.54 -3.82 10.25
CA ALA A 37 -1.32 -4.60 10.11
C ALA A 37 -0.75 -5.02 11.48
N ASP A 38 -0.67 -4.07 12.40
CA ASP A 38 -0.10 -4.27 13.74
C ASP A 38 -1.01 -5.15 14.61
N SER A 39 -2.32 -4.97 14.50
CA SER A 39 -3.34 -5.75 15.20
C SER A 39 -3.51 -7.17 14.65
N GLY A 40 -2.83 -7.51 13.54
CA GLY A 40 -2.93 -8.83 12.90
C GLY A 40 -4.31 -9.13 12.31
N ARG A 41 -5.09 -8.09 11.97
CA ARG A 41 -6.45 -8.25 11.42
C ARG A 41 -6.47 -8.46 9.91
N PHE A 42 -5.32 -8.36 9.25
CA PHE A 42 -5.19 -8.68 7.83
C PHE A 42 -5.21 -10.19 7.59
N SER A 43 -6.00 -10.57 6.61
CA SER A 43 -5.92 -11.83 5.90
C SER A 43 -4.58 -11.93 5.15
N GLU A 44 -4.16 -13.14 4.77
CA GLU A 44 -2.90 -13.34 4.05
C GLU A 44 -2.82 -12.52 2.75
N ALA A 45 -3.93 -12.37 2.04
CA ALA A 45 -4.01 -11.55 0.83
C ALA A 45 -3.85 -10.05 1.10
N GLU A 46 -4.50 -9.53 2.14
CA GLU A 46 -4.40 -8.12 2.55
C GLU A 46 -3.01 -7.80 3.07
N ARG A 47 -2.39 -8.76 3.79
CA ARG A 47 -1.02 -8.63 4.27
C ARG A 47 -0.03 -8.55 3.12
N ALA A 48 -0.19 -9.39 2.09
CA ALA A 48 0.66 -9.36 0.90
C ALA A 48 0.56 -8.00 0.16
N LEU A 49 -0.66 -7.47 0.02
CA LEU A 49 -0.89 -6.13 -0.57
C LEU A 49 -0.22 -5.03 0.27
N TYR A 50 -0.39 -5.07 1.59
CA TYR A 50 0.23 -4.10 2.51
C TYR A 50 1.77 -4.16 2.48
N ASP A 51 2.37 -5.35 2.46
CA ASP A 51 3.81 -5.52 2.37
C ASP A 51 4.37 -5.01 1.03
N GLU A 52 3.65 -5.24 -0.08
CA GLU A 52 4.01 -4.70 -1.39
C GLU A 52 3.89 -3.16 -1.40
N LEU A 53 2.84 -2.60 -0.81
CA LEU A 53 2.64 -1.16 -0.65
C LEU A 53 3.81 -0.54 0.12
N ARG A 54 4.22 -1.12 1.26
CA ARG A 54 5.37 -0.63 2.04
C ARG A 54 6.68 -0.70 1.28
N ARG A 55 6.90 -1.72 0.43
CA ARG A 55 8.09 -1.76 -0.43
C ARG A 55 8.10 -0.63 -1.43
N VAL A 56 6.96 -0.34 -2.05
CA VAL A 56 6.84 0.77 -3.02
C VAL A 56 7.06 2.12 -2.32
N GLU A 57 6.51 2.33 -1.13
CA GLU A 57 6.76 3.55 -0.33
C GLU A 57 8.25 3.73 -0.01
N LEU A 58 8.93 2.67 0.43
CA LEU A 58 10.37 2.72 0.70
C LEU A 58 11.21 3.03 -0.55
N LEU A 59 10.74 2.63 -1.74
CA LEU A 59 11.38 2.98 -3.02
C LEU A 59 11.10 4.42 -3.44
N LEU A 60 9.97 5.00 -3.02
CA LEU A 60 9.60 6.39 -3.26
C LEU A 60 10.29 7.38 -2.30
N GLU A 61 10.60 6.96 -1.07
CA GLU A 61 11.33 7.77 -0.07
C GLU A 61 12.84 7.90 -0.37
N ARG A 62 13.34 7.32 -1.47
CA ARG A 62 14.77 7.18 -1.78
C ARG A 62 15.23 8.05 -2.95
#